data_AF-A0A432S6J6-F1
#
_entry.id   AF-A0A432S6J6-F1
#
_cell.length_a   1.000
_cell.length_b   1.000
_cell.length_c   1.000
_cell.angle_alpha   90.00
_cell.angle_beta   90.00
_cell.angle_gamma   90.00
#
_symmetry.space_group_name_H-M   'P 1'
#
loop_
_entity.id
_entity.type
_entity.pdbx_description
1 polymer ?
#
loop_
_entity_poly.entity_id
_entity_poly.type
_entity_poly.pdbx_seq_one_letter_code
_entity_poly.pdbx_strand_id
1 'polypeptide(L)'
;QMLIGERNRIEQIYSTKDEQLKTILNLVNTKLMLSEERTVHDVDISEEDTVIEHQGFVELKKYLKTLELDSRQRKIIKKRFAAAYGNDSRVLQQNGAFYLDFDRFDYSDLLNPNL
;
A
#
# COMPACT_ATOMS: atom_id res chain seq x y z
N GLN A 1 4.38 -25.87 36.90
CA GLN A 1 5.25 -25.72 35.71
C GLN A 1 4.54 -24.76 34.75
N MET A 2 5.03 -23.52 34.65
CA MET A 2 4.38 -22.43 33.87
C MET A 2 5.44 -21.68 33.05
N LEU A 3 6.65 -21.54 33.60
CA LEU A 3 7.84 -20.96 32.97
C LEU A 3 8.30 -21.65 31.67
N ILE A 4 8.05 -22.96 31.52
CA ILE A 4 8.47 -23.71 30.31
C ILE A 4 7.56 -23.38 29.12
N GLY A 5 6.25 -23.24 29.34
CA GLY A 5 5.30 -22.92 28.26
C GLY A 5 5.50 -21.50 27.72
N GLU A 6 5.82 -20.57 28.62
CA GLU A 6 6.09 -19.18 28.25
C GLU A 6 7.41 -19.03 27.50
N ARG A 7 8.44 -19.78 27.91
CA ARG A 7 9.70 -19.89 27.18
C ARG A 7 9.51 -20.47 25.78
N ASN A 8 8.77 -21.57 25.65
CA ASN A 8 8.51 -22.20 24.35
C ASN A 8 7.73 -21.27 23.42
N ARG A 9 6.75 -20.51 23.96
CA ARG A 9 5.99 -19.54 23.18
C ARG A 9 6.88 -18.41 22.66
N ILE A 10 7.80 -17.92 23.48
CA ILE A 10 8.75 -16.88 23.10
C ILE A 10 9.69 -17.40 22.00
N GLU A 11 10.25 -18.59 22.20
CA GLU A 11 11.14 -19.24 21.22
C GLU A 11 10.45 -19.45 19.87
N GLN A 12 9.19 -19.89 19.90
CA GLN A 12 8.39 -20.08 18.69
C GLN A 12 8.11 -18.76 17.96
N ILE A 13 7.78 -17.69 18.70
CA ILE A 13 7.59 -16.35 18.11
C ILE A 13 8.87 -15.86 17.44
N TYR A 14 10.03 -16.03 18.09
CA TYR A 14 11.31 -15.62 17.51
C TYR A 14 11.68 -16.46 16.28
N SER A 15 11.43 -17.77 16.32
CA SER A 15 11.63 -18.66 15.16
C SER A 15 10.77 -18.24 13.98
N THR A 16 9.48 -18.01 14.19
CA THR A 16 8.56 -17.57 13.12
C THR A 16 8.96 -16.21 12.56
N LYS A 17 9.39 -15.28 13.42
CA LYS A 17 9.88 -13.96 12.96
C LYS A 17 11.15 -14.08 12.12
N ASP A 18 12.07 -14.97 12.50
CA ASP A 18 13.31 -15.20 11.74
C ASP A 18 13.02 -15.83 10.36
N GLU A 19 12.09 -16.77 10.29
CA GLU A 19 11.60 -17.33 9.02
C GLU A 19 10.94 -16.27 8.15
N GLN A 20 10.08 -15.42 8.71
CA GLN A 20 9.46 -14.31 8.00
C GLN A 20 10.51 -13.33 7.44
N LEU A 21 11.54 -13.01 8.21
CA LEU A 21 12.64 -12.13 7.76
C LEU A 21 13.41 -12.73 6.58
N LYS A 22 13.68 -14.04 6.60
CA LYS A 22 14.31 -14.74 5.47
C LYS A 22 13.45 -14.66 4.21
N THR A 23 12.14 -14.86 4.34
CA THR A 23 11.21 -14.74 3.21
C THR A 23 11.22 -13.33 2.61
N ILE A 24 11.20 -12.29 3.46
CA ILE A 24 11.25 -10.88 3.01
C ILE A 24 12.58 -10.58 2.30
N LEU A 25 13.72 -11.01 2.87
CA LEU A 25 15.04 -10.80 2.26
C LEU A 25 15.15 -11.47 0.90
N ASN A 26 14.66 -12.70 0.78
CA ASN A 26 14.63 -13.41 -0.50
C ASN A 26 13.79 -12.66 -1.54
N LEU A 27 12.59 -12.21 -1.16
CA LEU A 27 11.71 -11.47 -2.06
C LEU A 27 12.33 -10.14 -2.53
N VAL A 28 12.99 -9.40 -1.63
CA VAL A 28 13.70 -8.16 -1.95
C VAL A 28 14.87 -8.44 -2.90
N ASN A 29 15.66 -9.48 -2.63
CA ASN A 29 16.78 -9.87 -3.49
C ASN A 29 16.29 -10.26 -4.89
N THR A 30 15.23 -11.06 -4.98
CA THR A 30 14.59 -11.41 -6.25
C THR A 30 14.12 -10.16 -7.00
N LYS A 31 13.46 -9.21 -6.32
CA LYS A 31 13.01 -7.95 -6.94
C LYS A 31 14.17 -7.08 -7.42
N LEU A 32 15.28 -7.03 -6.67
CA LEU A 32 16.47 -6.29 -7.04
C LEU A 32 17.11 -6.87 -8.32
N MET A 33 17.32 -8.19 -8.36
CA MET A 33 17.85 -8.88 -9.55
C MET A 33 16.94 -8.67 -10.78
N LEU A 34 15.62 -8.80 -10.62
CA LEU A 34 14.64 -8.51 -11.68
C LEU A 34 14.63 -7.04 -12.12
N SER A 35 15.07 -6.10 -11.27
CA SER A 35 15.19 -4.68 -11.63
C SER A 35 16.52 -4.36 -12.32
N GLU A 36 17.60 -5.08 -11.97
CA GLU A 36 18.90 -4.97 -12.62
C GLU A 36 18.88 -5.56 -14.05
N GLU A 37 18.11 -6.63 -14.27
CA GLU A 37 17.90 -7.21 -15.61
C GLU A 37 17.06 -6.32 -16.55
N ARG A 38 16.32 -5.34 -16.03
CA ARG A 38 15.39 -4.46 -16.78
C ARG A 38 16.01 -3.13 -17.23
N THR A 39 17.33 -3.01 -17.36
CA THR A 39 17.96 -1.75 -17.81
C THR A 39 18.14 -1.61 -19.33
N VAL A 40 17.62 -2.52 -20.15
CA VAL A 40 17.64 -2.37 -21.61
C VAL A 40 16.25 -2.70 -22.18
N HIS A 41 15.51 -1.65 -22.52
CA HIS A 41 14.47 -1.61 -23.55
C HIS A 41 13.40 -2.72 -23.48
N ASP A 42 12.26 -2.43 -22.83
CA ASP A 42 10.99 -2.46 -23.55
C ASP A 42 9.86 -1.82 -22.72
N VAL A 43 9.05 -1.04 -23.42
CA VAL A 43 7.76 -0.57 -22.93
C VAL A 43 6.81 -1.75 -23.12
N ASP A 44 6.58 -2.55 -22.07
CA ASP A 44 5.39 -3.40 -22.06
C ASP A 44 4.72 -3.49 -20.68
N ILE A 45 3.41 -3.46 -20.81
CA ILE A 45 2.34 -3.39 -19.85
C ILE A 45 2.28 -4.73 -19.12
N SER A 46 2.70 -4.75 -17.85
CA SER A 46 2.24 -5.74 -16.86
C SER A 46 2.62 -5.22 -15.47
N GLU A 47 1.92 -4.18 -15.04
CA GLU A 47 1.81 -3.84 -13.61
C GLU A 47 0.95 -4.92 -12.93
N GLU A 48 1.45 -6.16 -12.84
CA GLU A 48 1.11 -7.05 -11.74
C GLU A 48 1.84 -6.49 -10.50
N ASP A 49 1.37 -5.33 -10.07
CA ASP A 49 1.85 -4.61 -8.91
C ASP A 49 1.63 -5.51 -7.71
N THR A 50 2.74 -6.06 -7.23
CA THR A 50 2.91 -6.70 -5.94
C THR A 50 2.04 -6.00 -4.92
N VAL A 51 1.02 -6.73 -4.49
CA VAL A 51 0.14 -6.47 -3.37
C VAL A 51 1.00 -6.37 -2.11
N ILE A 52 1.67 -5.24 -1.90
CA ILE A 52 1.98 -4.80 -0.55
C ILE A 52 0.68 -4.20 -0.05
N GLU A 53 -0.26 -5.09 0.30
CA GLU A 53 -1.31 -4.81 1.27
C GLU A 53 -0.60 -4.29 2.52
N HIS A 54 -0.40 -2.97 2.59
CA HIS A 54 -0.37 -2.31 3.88
C HIS A 54 -1.75 -2.57 4.45
N GLN A 55 -1.88 -3.54 5.35
CA GLN A 55 -3.13 -3.91 6.00
C GLN A 55 -3.92 -2.63 6.36
N GLY A 56 -5.01 -2.35 5.63
CA GLY A 56 -5.91 -1.20 5.83
C GLY A 56 -5.79 -0.04 4.84
N PHE A 57 -4.67 0.12 4.10
CA PHE A 57 -4.48 1.28 3.20
C PHE A 57 -4.73 0.96 1.73
N VAL A 58 -5.60 1.74 1.08
CA VAL A 58 -5.93 1.61 -0.34
C VAL A 58 -5.41 2.83 -1.12
N GLU A 59 -4.66 2.60 -2.19
CA GLU A 59 -4.20 3.69 -3.06
C GLU A 59 -5.40 4.38 -3.73
N LEU A 60 -5.49 5.71 -3.62
CA LEU A 60 -6.56 6.53 -4.19
C LEU A 60 -6.73 6.28 -5.69
N LYS A 61 -5.63 6.19 -6.46
CA LYS A 61 -5.72 5.96 -7.92
C LYS A 61 -6.35 4.60 -8.23
N LYS A 62 -6.02 3.55 -7.46
CA LYS A 62 -6.59 2.20 -7.63
C LYS A 62 -8.06 2.20 -7.23
N TYR A 63 -8.40 2.80 -6.09
CA TYR A 63 -9.79 2.94 -5.65
C TYR A 63 -10.67 3.73 -6.64
N LEU A 64 -10.18 4.85 -7.16
CA LEU A 64 -10.94 5.63 -8.16
C LEU A 64 -11.17 4.88 -9.48
N LYS A 65 -10.40 3.82 -9.77
CA LYS A 65 -10.63 2.95 -10.93
C LYS A 65 -11.75 1.94 -10.68
N THR A 66 -12.02 1.56 -9.43
CA THR A 66 -13.12 0.65 -9.09
C THR A 66 -14.46 1.36 -9.06
N LEU A 67 -14.46 2.69 -8.91
CA LEU A 67 -15.66 3.52 -9.02
C LEU A 67 -16.01 3.80 -10.49
N GLU A 68 -17.31 3.79 -10.80
CA GLU A 68 -17.87 4.17 -12.11
C GLU A 68 -17.83 5.70 -12.33
N LEU A 69 -16.64 6.28 -12.30
CA LEU A 69 -16.41 7.71 -12.49
C LEU A 69 -15.87 8.03 -13.89
N ASP A 70 -16.16 9.22 -14.38
CA ASP A 70 -15.52 9.73 -15.59
C ASP A 70 -14.09 10.26 -15.30
N SER A 71 -13.33 10.53 -16.37
CA SER A 71 -11.95 11.03 -16.23
C SER A 71 -11.88 12.41 -15.54
N ARG A 72 -12.89 13.25 -15.75
CA ARG A 72 -12.97 14.61 -15.18
C ARG A 72 -13.21 14.54 -13.67
N GLN A 73 -14.16 13.73 -13.23
CA GLN A 73 -14.50 13.45 -11.83
C GLN A 73 -13.29 12.90 -11.08
N ARG A 74 -12.60 11.89 -11.64
CA ARG A 74 -11.35 11.39 -11.04
C ARG A 74 -10.29 12.48 -10.89
N LYS A 75 -10.18 13.38 -11.87
CA LYS A 75 -9.23 14.50 -11.82
C LYS A 75 -9.62 15.53 -10.74
N ILE A 76 -10.90 15.82 -10.57
CA ILE A 76 -11.43 16.70 -9.51
C ILE A 76 -11.08 16.13 -8.14
N ILE A 77 -11.39 14.86 -7.89
CA ILE A 77 -11.11 14.19 -6.61
C ILE A 77 -9.60 14.22 -6.31
N LYS A 78 -8.75 13.84 -7.28
CA LYS A 78 -7.28 13.89 -7.09
C LYS A 78 -6.77 15.29 -6.74
N LYS A 79 -7.30 16.34 -7.39
CA LYS A 79 -6.95 17.72 -7.05
C LYS A 79 -7.38 18.09 -5.63
N ARG A 80 -8.54 17.61 -5.18
CA ARG A 80 -9.04 17.84 -3.81
C ARG A 80 -8.12 17.20 -2.78
N PHE A 81 -7.70 15.95 -2.98
CA PHE A 81 -6.72 15.29 -2.13
C PHE A 81 -5.37 16.03 -2.12
N ALA A 82 -4.90 16.50 -3.27
CA ALA A 82 -3.67 17.29 -3.34
C ALA A 82 -3.77 18.64 -2.61
N ALA A 83 -4.95 19.30 -2.63
CA ALA A 83 -5.17 20.56 -1.91
C ALA A 83 -5.35 20.36 -0.39
N ALA A 84 -5.91 19.22 0.01
CA ALA A 84 -6.09 18.86 1.41
C ALA A 84 -4.80 18.33 2.06
N TYR A 85 -3.83 17.87 1.27
CA TYR A 85 -2.55 17.39 1.76
C TYR A 85 -1.82 18.45 2.61
N GLY A 86 -1.36 18.05 3.79
CA GLY A 86 -0.70 18.91 4.77
C GLY A 86 -1.64 19.66 5.72
N ASN A 87 -2.93 19.81 5.36
CA ASN A 87 -3.95 20.45 6.20
C ASN A 87 -4.91 19.42 6.81
N ASP A 88 -5.21 18.35 6.07
CA ASP A 88 -6.09 17.27 6.49
C ASP A 88 -5.26 16.02 6.85
N SER A 89 -5.32 15.61 8.11
CA SER A 89 -4.60 14.44 8.63
C SER A 89 -5.07 13.12 8.01
N ARG A 90 -6.23 13.10 7.33
CA ARG A 90 -6.76 11.92 6.63
C ARG A 90 -6.02 11.65 5.32
N VAL A 91 -5.35 12.65 4.75
CA VAL A 91 -4.68 12.55 3.45
C VAL A 91 -3.23 12.11 3.62
N LEU A 92 -3.00 10.82 3.39
CA LEU A 92 -1.67 10.22 3.47
C LEU A 92 -1.02 10.23 2.09
N GLN A 93 0.24 10.68 2.02
CA GLN A 93 1.05 10.62 0.81
C GLN A 93 2.29 9.76 1.04
N GLN A 94 2.53 8.79 0.17
CA GLN A 94 3.75 7.97 0.17
C GLN A 94 4.21 7.79 -1.28
N ASN A 95 5.50 8.02 -1.54
CA ASN A 95 6.10 7.91 -2.88
C ASN A 95 5.34 8.69 -3.97
N GLY A 96 4.74 9.83 -3.61
CA GLY A 96 3.95 10.67 -4.53
C GLY A 96 2.51 10.19 -4.77
N ALA A 97 2.10 9.04 -4.25
CA ALA A 97 0.74 8.51 -4.32
C ALA A 97 -0.06 8.81 -3.04
N PHE A 98 -1.38 8.98 -3.17
CA PHE A 98 -2.29 9.17 -2.04
C PHE A 98 -2.93 7.86 -1.61
N TYR A 99 -3.12 7.71 -0.30
CA TYR A 99 -3.69 6.50 0.31
C TYR A 99 -4.89 6.85 1.19
N LEU A 100 -5.82 5.90 1.25
CA LEU A 100 -7.08 5.96 1.99
C LEU A 100 -7.04 4.91 3.10
N ASP A 101 -7.44 5.30 4.30
CA ASP A 101 -7.56 4.43 5.48
C ASP A 101 -9.03 4.35 5.90
N PHE A 102 -9.77 3.42 5.29
CA PHE A 102 -11.21 3.28 5.52
C PHE A 102 -11.54 2.72 6.92
N ASP A 103 -10.56 2.15 7.61
CA ASP A 103 -10.75 1.67 8.99
C ASP A 103 -10.81 2.83 9.98
N ARG A 104 -10.16 3.96 9.65
CA ARG A 104 -10.06 5.13 10.55
C ARG A 104 -10.94 6.30 10.14
N PHE A 105 -11.19 6.47 8.84
CA PHE A 105 -11.82 7.70 8.34
C PHE A 105 -12.89 7.44 7.28
N ASP A 106 -13.94 8.27 7.33
CA ASP A 106 -14.88 8.42 6.22
C ASP A 106 -14.33 9.48 5.24
N TYR A 107 -14.33 9.12 3.96
CA TYR A 107 -13.85 9.95 2.85
C TYR A 107 -14.99 10.35 1.90
N SER A 108 -16.24 10.11 2.26
CA SER A 108 -17.41 10.42 1.41
C SER A 108 -17.44 11.89 0.95
N ASP A 109 -16.99 12.81 1.79
CA ASP A 109 -16.83 14.24 1.48
C ASP A 109 -15.74 14.48 0.42
N LEU A 110 -14.59 13.83 0.58
CA LEU A 110 -13.43 14.00 -0.31
C LEU A 110 -13.61 13.26 -1.65
N LEU A 111 -14.32 12.13 -1.64
CA LEU A 111 -14.55 11.26 -2.80
C LEU A 111 -15.76 11.67 -3.64
N ASN A 112 -16.68 12.49 -3.12
CA ASN A 112 -17.85 12.91 -3.88
C ASN A 112 -17.46 13.85 -5.03
N PRO A 113 -17.66 13.46 -6.30
CA PRO A 113 -17.26 14.28 -7.45
C PRO A 113 -18.11 15.54 -7.65
N ASN A 114 -19.28 15.62 -7.01
CA ASN A 114 -20.26 16.70 -7.18
C ASN A 114 -20.28 17.70 -6.01
N LEU A 115 -19.29 17.62 -5.11
CA LEU A 115 -19.11 18.59 -4.02
C LEU A 115 -18.56 19.92 -4.53
#